data_AF-A0A1G2LT71-F1
#
_entry.id   AF-A0A1G2LT71-F1
#
_cell.length_a   1.000
_cell.length_b   1.000
_cell.length_c   1.000
_cell.angle_alpha   90.00
_cell.angle_beta   90.00
_cell.angle_gamma   90.00
#
_symmetry.space_group_name_H-M   'P 1'
#
loop_
_entity.id
_entity.type
_entity.pdbx_description
1 polymer ?
#
loop_
_entity_poly.entity_id
_entity_poly.type
_entity_poly.pdbx_seq_one_letter_code
_entity_poly.pdbx_strand_id
1 'polypeptide(L)'
;MIKNFISFLVAFSVVFGGVAPVLAQSQNRPSLPNKPKIMGTATTTPAMRLEEKQERMEARMQKLEERRKQMIKKFFEKMVRRFEAAVNRLKKLADRIDSRLTKFATERGKDVAALRARLAEARVKITEAEVAINSAKAGLESALNSETPREALEAVRKLVVEARDKIKEAHKALVKVVTEIKGVSGGINSGRINGGPATTTPIMVP
;
A
#
# COMPACT_ATOMS: atom_id res chain seq x y z
N MET A 1 -15.76 -18.60 -1.43
CA MET A 1 -16.00 -17.36 -2.21
C MET A 1 -15.12 -16.23 -1.70
N ILE A 2 -13.90 -16.09 -2.22
CA ILE A 2 -13.09 -14.86 -2.06
C ILE A 2 -12.39 -14.63 -3.40
N LYS A 3 -13.12 -14.02 -4.34
CA LYS A 3 -12.57 -13.43 -5.56
C LYS A 3 -12.70 -11.92 -5.39
N ASN A 4 -11.70 -11.20 -5.91
CA ASN A 4 -11.62 -9.74 -6.07
C ASN A 4 -11.02 -8.98 -4.88
N PHE A 5 -9.71 -8.74 -4.92
CA PHE A 5 -9.10 -7.43 -4.62
C PHE A 5 -7.58 -7.39 -4.94
N ILE A 6 -7.21 -7.88 -6.13
CA ILE A 6 -5.87 -7.64 -6.71
C ILE A 6 -6.08 -6.74 -7.91
N SER A 7 -5.99 -5.44 -7.70
CA SER A 7 -5.93 -4.44 -8.76
C SER A 7 -5.31 -3.19 -8.19
N PHE A 8 -3.98 -3.17 -8.17
CA PHE A 8 -3.12 -1.96 -8.25
C PHE A 8 -1.65 -2.43 -8.39
N LEU A 9 -1.44 -3.41 -9.27
CA LEU A 9 -0.13 -3.85 -9.72
C LEU A 9 -0.12 -3.64 -11.24
N VAL A 10 0.97 -3.10 -11.77
CA VAL A 10 1.25 -2.84 -13.20
C VAL A 10 0.79 -1.47 -13.72
N ALA A 11 1.65 -0.47 -13.56
CA ALA A 11 1.76 0.66 -14.49
C ALA A 11 3.20 1.21 -14.47
N PHE A 12 4.17 0.36 -14.79
CA PHE A 12 5.45 0.78 -15.35
C PHE A 12 5.99 -0.33 -16.24
N SER A 13 5.18 -0.72 -17.23
CA SER A 13 5.66 -1.49 -18.38
C SER A 13 6.36 -0.51 -19.32
N VAL A 14 7.69 -0.58 -19.31
CA VAL A 14 8.53 -0.04 -20.37
C VAL A 14 8.19 -0.80 -21.65
N VAL A 15 7.42 -0.18 -22.54
CA VAL A 15 7.29 -0.64 -23.93
C VAL A 15 8.22 0.24 -24.76
N PHE A 16 9.45 -0.25 -24.91
CA PHE A 16 10.37 0.14 -25.97
C PHE A 16 10.38 -1.03 -26.95
N GLY A 17 9.91 -0.81 -28.19
CA GLY A 17 9.96 -1.84 -29.23
C GLY A 17 8.85 -1.66 -30.27
N GLY A 18 9.13 -0.89 -31.32
CA GLY A 18 8.22 -0.71 -32.44
C GLY A 18 8.60 0.47 -33.33
N VAL A 19 9.65 0.29 -34.14
CA VAL A 19 9.91 1.15 -35.30
C VAL A 19 8.87 0.78 -36.36
N ALA A 20 8.00 1.71 -36.73
CA ALA A 20 7.26 1.65 -37.98
C ALA A 20 7.31 3.03 -38.65
N PRO A 21 7.72 3.13 -39.92
CA PRO A 21 7.67 4.36 -40.70
C PRO A 21 6.30 4.43 -41.39
N VAL A 22 5.49 5.46 -41.12
CA VAL A 22 4.28 5.72 -41.93
C VAL A 22 4.09 7.23 -42.12
N LEU A 23 4.41 7.63 -43.34
CA LEU A 23 3.69 8.52 -44.25
C LEU A 23 3.15 9.86 -43.73
N ALA A 24 3.82 10.91 -44.21
CA ALA A 24 3.28 12.15 -44.76
C ALA A 24 1.78 12.46 -44.55
N GLN A 25 1.53 13.50 -43.77
CA GLN A 25 0.48 14.47 -44.09
C GLN A 25 1.08 15.87 -44.02
N SER A 26 1.41 16.36 -45.22
CA SER A 26 1.43 17.78 -45.56
C SER A 26 0.11 18.41 -45.13
N GLN A 27 0.16 19.52 -44.40
CA GLN A 27 -0.53 20.79 -44.72
C GLN A 27 -0.21 21.83 -43.63
N ASN A 28 0.26 23.01 -44.08
CA ASN A 28 0.47 24.25 -43.33
C ASN A 28 1.46 24.25 -42.15
N ARG A 29 2.73 24.53 -42.48
CA ARG A 29 3.66 25.21 -41.56
C ARG A 29 4.02 26.58 -42.14
N PRO A 30 3.89 27.68 -41.40
CA PRO A 30 4.33 28.99 -41.85
C PRO A 30 5.86 28.99 -42.03
N SER A 31 6.32 29.54 -43.16
CA SER A 31 7.73 29.59 -43.55
C SER A 31 8.56 30.41 -42.56
N LEU A 32 9.58 29.80 -41.95
CA LEU A 32 10.58 30.51 -41.16
C LEU A 32 11.53 31.29 -42.08
N PRO A 33 12.01 32.47 -41.66
CA PRO A 33 12.93 33.27 -42.44
C PRO A 33 14.28 32.57 -42.63
N ASN A 34 14.77 32.66 -43.86
CA ASN A 34 15.96 32.02 -44.39
C ASN A 34 17.22 32.45 -43.60
N LYS A 35 17.80 31.54 -42.79
CA LYS A 35 19.10 31.79 -42.15
C LYS A 35 20.22 31.52 -43.16
N PRO A 36 21.18 32.45 -43.33
CA PRO A 36 22.29 32.25 -44.26
C PRO A 36 23.12 31.04 -43.84
N LYS A 37 23.44 30.22 -44.83
CA LYS A 37 24.26 29.01 -44.72
C LYS A 37 25.69 29.44 -44.39
N ILE A 38 26.04 29.45 -43.10
CA ILE A 38 27.43 29.64 -42.68
C ILE A 38 28.19 28.39 -43.08
N MET A 39 28.88 28.49 -44.22
CA MET A 39 29.85 27.52 -44.69
C MET A 39 31.10 27.70 -43.82
N GLY A 40 31.11 27.04 -42.67
CA GLY A 40 32.18 27.07 -41.68
C GLY A 40 32.77 25.68 -41.50
N THR A 41 34.04 25.55 -41.83
CA THR A 41 34.91 24.40 -41.65
C THR A 41 34.86 23.85 -40.23
N ALA A 42 34.47 22.59 -40.06
CA ALA A 42 34.81 21.80 -38.89
C ALA A 42 34.97 20.35 -39.32
N THR A 43 36.21 19.95 -39.57
CA THR A 43 36.67 18.56 -39.52
C THR A 43 36.47 18.04 -38.09
N THR A 44 35.22 17.78 -37.70
CA THR A 44 34.91 17.04 -36.47
C THR A 44 34.87 15.57 -36.87
N THR A 45 35.96 14.88 -36.60
CA THR A 45 36.13 13.44 -36.78
C THR A 45 34.92 12.70 -36.18
N PRO A 46 34.36 11.65 -36.82
CA PRO A 46 33.19 10.93 -36.32
C PRO A 46 33.35 10.42 -34.87
N ALA A 47 34.60 10.16 -34.44
CA ALA A 47 34.97 9.81 -33.07
C ALA A 47 34.56 10.88 -32.02
N MET A 48 34.84 12.17 -32.27
CA MET A 48 34.51 13.24 -31.32
C MET A 48 32.99 13.42 -31.12
N ARG A 49 32.19 13.12 -32.16
CA ARG A 49 30.71 13.16 -32.06
C ARG A 49 30.13 11.96 -31.31
N LEU A 50 30.87 10.85 -31.24
CA LEU A 50 30.51 9.66 -30.49
C LEU A 50 30.84 9.85 -29.00
N GLU A 51 32.02 10.39 -28.69
CA GLU A 51 32.47 10.70 -27.32
C GLU A 51 31.54 11.73 -26.63
N GLU A 52 31.25 12.88 -27.27
CA GLU A 52 30.31 13.85 -26.70
C GLU A 52 28.90 13.28 -26.49
N LYS A 53 28.47 12.33 -27.34
CA LYS A 53 27.18 11.65 -27.17
C LYS A 53 27.23 10.68 -25.99
N GLN A 54 28.31 9.93 -25.83
CA GLN A 54 28.51 9.00 -24.71
C GLN A 54 28.54 9.76 -23.38
N GLU A 55 29.33 10.83 -23.27
CA GLU A 55 29.38 11.67 -22.05
C GLU A 55 28.00 12.28 -21.71
N ARG A 56 27.27 12.77 -22.71
CA ARG A 56 25.90 13.27 -22.52
C ARG A 56 24.93 12.18 -22.11
N MET A 57 25.10 10.95 -22.59
CA MET A 57 24.27 9.82 -22.18
C MET A 57 24.60 9.42 -20.74
N GLU A 58 25.87 9.27 -20.38
CA GLU A 58 26.31 8.91 -19.03
C GLU A 58 25.86 9.94 -17.99
N ALA A 59 26.05 11.23 -18.26
CA ALA A 59 25.58 12.31 -17.39
C ALA A 59 24.05 12.33 -17.26
N ARG A 60 23.30 11.94 -18.30
CA ARG A 60 21.84 11.78 -18.23
C ARG A 60 21.46 10.56 -17.40
N MET A 61 22.16 9.44 -17.56
CA MET A 61 21.89 8.21 -16.81
C MET A 61 22.14 8.40 -15.32
N GLN A 62 23.24 9.04 -14.93
CA GLN A 62 23.55 9.36 -13.53
C GLN A 62 22.46 10.26 -12.90
N LYS A 63 22.05 11.33 -13.60
CA LYS A 63 20.95 12.20 -13.15
C LYS A 63 19.62 11.46 -13.01
N LEU A 64 19.34 10.49 -13.89
CA LEU A 64 18.14 9.68 -13.83
C LEU A 64 18.17 8.69 -12.66
N GLU A 65 19.32 8.10 -12.37
CA GLU A 65 19.51 7.18 -11.24
C GLU A 65 19.36 7.89 -9.89
N GLU A 66 19.97 9.07 -9.72
CA GLU A 66 19.82 9.89 -8.53
C GLU A 66 18.35 10.30 -8.31
N ARG A 67 17.69 10.79 -9.37
CA ARG A 67 16.26 11.12 -9.32
C ARG A 67 15.41 9.91 -8.93
N ARG A 68 15.73 8.73 -9.47
CA ARG A 68 15.02 7.49 -9.15
C ARG A 68 15.22 7.10 -7.68
N LYS A 69 16.44 7.13 -7.15
CA LYS A 69 16.74 6.87 -5.73
C LYS A 69 15.97 7.84 -4.82
N GLN A 70 15.96 9.13 -5.15
CA GLN A 70 15.21 10.14 -4.40
C GLN A 70 13.70 9.89 -4.43
N MET A 71 13.13 9.54 -5.59
CA MET A 71 11.70 9.22 -5.70
C MET A 71 11.32 8.00 -4.85
N ILE A 72 12.14 6.95 -4.89
CA ILE A 72 11.92 5.73 -4.09
C ILE A 72 11.98 6.05 -2.60
N LYS A 73 13.01 6.77 -2.16
CA LYS A 73 13.17 7.16 -0.76
C LYS A 73 11.97 7.96 -0.27
N LYS A 74 11.56 9.00 -1.00
CA LYS A 74 10.37 9.81 -0.67
C LYS A 74 9.08 8.99 -0.64
N PHE A 75 8.92 8.05 -1.57
CA PHE A 75 7.75 7.18 -1.60
C PHE A 75 7.72 6.25 -0.39
N PHE A 76 8.86 5.63 -0.07
CA PHE A 76 8.98 4.73 1.06
C PHE A 76 8.79 5.44 2.40
N GLU A 77 9.39 6.61 2.60
CA GLU A 77 9.19 7.43 3.80
C GLU A 77 7.71 7.76 4.04
N LYS A 78 6.98 8.15 2.98
CA LYS A 78 5.53 8.40 3.06
C LYS A 78 4.78 7.15 3.49
N MET A 79 5.18 5.98 2.99
CA MET A 79 4.52 4.71 3.28
C MET A 79 4.78 4.26 4.72
N VAL A 80 6.03 4.33 5.17
CA VAL A 80 6.43 4.05 6.57
C VAL A 80 5.67 4.95 7.53
N ARG A 81 5.63 6.27 7.27
CA ARG A 81 4.87 7.21 8.09
C ARG A 81 3.39 6.82 8.21
N ARG A 82 2.78 6.34 7.12
CA ARG A 82 1.39 5.86 7.13
C ARG A 82 1.23 4.56 7.93
N PHE A 83 2.19 3.65 7.84
CA PHE A 83 2.19 2.39 8.60
C PHE A 83 2.38 2.62 10.11
N GLU A 84 3.32 3.47 10.50
CA GLU A 84 3.50 3.87 11.90
C GLU A 84 2.26 4.57 12.46
N ALA A 85 1.65 5.47 11.68
CA ALA A 85 0.39 6.09 12.06
C ALA A 85 -0.73 5.06 12.22
N ALA A 86 -0.79 4.03 11.37
CA ALA A 86 -1.76 2.95 11.48
C ALA A 86 -1.53 2.12 12.74
N VAL A 87 -0.29 1.69 13.01
CA VAL A 87 0.10 0.97 14.24
C VAL A 87 -0.28 1.78 15.49
N ASN A 88 0.03 3.07 15.52
CA ASN A 88 -0.33 3.95 16.63
C ASN A 88 -1.85 4.01 16.86
N ARG A 89 -2.66 4.01 15.80
CA ARG A 89 -4.12 3.93 15.91
C ARG A 89 -4.59 2.57 16.45
N LEU A 90 -3.93 1.47 16.06
CA LEU A 90 -4.24 0.13 16.57
C LEU A 90 -3.89 0.01 18.06
N LYS A 91 -2.75 0.54 18.51
CA LYS A 91 -2.38 0.61 19.94
C LYS A 91 -3.42 1.35 20.76
N LYS A 92 -3.79 2.56 20.34
CA LYS A 92 -4.86 3.35 20.99
C LYS A 92 -6.21 2.62 21.00
N LEU A 93 -6.51 1.83 19.97
CA LEU A 93 -7.73 1.01 19.96
C LEU A 93 -7.64 -0.13 20.97
N ALA A 94 -6.50 -0.82 21.06
CA ALA A 94 -6.27 -1.87 22.06
C ALA A 94 -6.42 -1.33 23.49
N ASP A 95 -5.89 -0.14 23.77
CA ASP A 95 -5.99 0.48 25.11
C ASP A 95 -7.44 0.88 25.44
N ARG A 96 -8.21 1.39 24.46
CA ARG A 96 -9.64 1.65 24.64
C ARG A 96 -10.44 0.37 24.87
N ILE A 97 -10.08 -0.72 24.21
CA ILE A 97 -10.71 -2.02 24.41
C ILE A 97 -10.41 -2.51 25.83
N ASP A 98 -9.15 -2.44 26.27
CA ASP A 98 -8.74 -2.85 27.61
C ASP A 98 -9.49 -2.08 28.70
N SER A 99 -9.57 -0.76 28.57
CA SER A 99 -10.35 0.10 29.47
C SER A 99 -11.82 -0.34 29.54
N ARG A 100 -12.44 -0.69 28.40
CA ARG A 100 -13.82 -1.19 28.37
C ARG A 100 -13.95 -2.56 29.04
N LEU A 101 -13.01 -3.48 28.82
CA LEU A 101 -13.02 -4.80 29.47
C LEU A 101 -12.90 -4.67 30.98
N THR A 102 -12.05 -3.77 31.47
CA THR A 102 -11.94 -3.48 32.90
C THR A 102 -13.26 -2.99 33.48
N LYS A 103 -13.93 -2.03 32.81
CA LYS A 103 -15.28 -1.58 33.23
C LYS A 103 -16.31 -2.71 33.24
N PHE A 104 -16.30 -3.60 32.24
CA PHE A 104 -17.21 -4.75 32.24
C PHE A 104 -16.96 -5.73 33.39
N ALA A 105 -15.70 -5.94 33.75
CA ALA A 105 -15.34 -6.80 34.86
C ALA A 105 -15.74 -6.18 36.21
N THR A 106 -15.42 -4.90 36.43
CA THR A 106 -15.62 -4.23 37.72
C THR A 106 -17.05 -3.77 37.94
N GLU A 107 -17.71 -3.21 36.93
CA GLU A 107 -19.04 -2.59 37.08
C GLU A 107 -20.18 -3.57 36.80
N ARG A 108 -19.95 -4.56 35.93
CA ARG A 108 -21.00 -5.50 35.50
C ARG A 108 -20.76 -6.95 35.93
N GLY A 109 -19.66 -7.22 36.63
CA GLY A 109 -19.29 -8.56 37.10
C GLY A 109 -19.18 -9.60 35.99
N LYS A 110 -18.92 -9.18 34.74
CA LYS A 110 -18.84 -10.09 33.60
C LYS A 110 -17.47 -10.75 33.52
N ASP A 111 -17.45 -12.04 33.22
CA ASP A 111 -16.20 -12.71 32.87
C ASP A 111 -15.66 -12.18 31.53
N VAL A 112 -14.46 -11.61 31.58
CA VAL A 112 -13.74 -11.06 30.44
C VAL A 112 -12.42 -11.78 30.17
N ALA A 113 -12.15 -12.90 30.85
CA ALA A 113 -10.88 -13.62 30.74
C ALA A 113 -10.55 -13.99 29.28
N ALA A 114 -11.51 -14.58 28.57
CA ALA A 114 -11.35 -14.94 27.16
C ALA A 114 -11.12 -13.71 26.25
N LEU A 115 -11.77 -12.59 26.54
CA LEU A 115 -11.60 -11.35 25.77
C LEU A 115 -10.22 -10.72 26.00
N ARG A 116 -9.70 -10.80 27.23
CA ARG A 116 -8.33 -10.36 27.56
C ARG A 116 -7.27 -11.21 26.87
N ALA A 117 -7.45 -12.52 26.81
CA ALA A 117 -6.55 -13.40 26.06
C ALA A 117 -6.51 -13.03 24.57
N ARG A 118 -7.67 -12.81 23.94
CA ARG A 118 -7.76 -12.38 22.53
C ARG A 118 -7.19 -10.97 22.30
N LEU A 119 -7.33 -10.07 23.28
CA LEU A 119 -6.68 -8.76 23.22
C LEU A 119 -5.16 -8.88 23.27
N ALA A 120 -4.62 -9.78 24.09
CA ALA A 120 -3.19 -10.06 24.15
C ALA A 120 -2.67 -10.60 22.81
N GLU A 121 -3.38 -11.55 22.17
CA GLU A 121 -3.05 -12.00 20.81
C GLU A 121 -3.06 -10.87 19.78
N ALA A 122 -4.04 -9.95 19.89
CA ALA A 122 -4.09 -8.79 19.01
C ALA A 122 -2.88 -7.86 19.24
N ARG A 123 -2.44 -7.67 20.49
CA ARG A 123 -1.23 -6.90 20.81
C ARG A 123 0.03 -7.54 20.24
N VAL A 124 0.16 -8.87 20.27
CA VAL A 124 1.27 -9.59 19.62
C VAL A 124 1.32 -9.28 18.13
N LYS A 125 0.18 -9.33 17.44
CA LYS A 125 0.11 -8.99 15.99
C LYS A 125 0.47 -7.53 15.70
N ILE A 126 0.18 -6.60 16.61
CA ILE A 126 0.63 -5.20 16.48
C ILE A 126 2.16 -5.15 16.56
N THR A 127 2.77 -5.87 17.49
CA THR A 127 4.24 -5.94 17.61
C THR A 127 4.88 -6.59 16.37
N GLU A 128 4.29 -7.65 15.82
CA GLU A 128 4.76 -8.25 14.56
C GLU A 128 4.73 -7.25 13.40
N ALA A 129 3.67 -6.42 13.33
CA ALA A 129 3.59 -5.36 12.34
C ALA A 129 4.70 -4.29 12.52
N GLU A 130 5.06 -3.95 13.76
CA GLU A 130 6.18 -3.04 14.04
C GLU A 130 7.51 -3.61 13.59
N VAL A 131 7.75 -4.88 13.88
CA VAL A 131 8.95 -5.59 13.42
C VAL A 131 9.03 -5.57 11.90
N ALA A 132 7.94 -5.90 11.20
CA ALA A 132 7.91 -5.89 9.73
C ALA A 132 8.17 -4.49 9.13
N ILE A 133 7.66 -3.42 9.75
CA ILE A 133 7.97 -2.04 9.32
C ILE A 133 9.46 -1.75 9.49
N ASN A 134 10.07 -2.15 10.61
CA ASN A 134 11.48 -1.94 10.87
C ASN A 134 12.37 -2.76 9.93
N SER A 135 11.99 -4.00 9.63
CA SER A 135 12.66 -4.84 8.61
C SER A 135 12.59 -4.20 7.23
N ALA A 136 11.45 -3.62 6.85
CA ALA A 136 11.33 -2.89 5.58
C ALA A 136 12.25 -1.67 5.52
N LYS A 137 12.40 -0.92 6.64
CA LYS A 137 13.32 0.25 6.72
C LYS A 137 14.77 -0.18 6.50
N ALA A 138 15.22 -1.18 7.25
CA ALA A 138 16.57 -1.74 7.12
C ALA A 138 16.82 -2.27 5.71
N GLY A 139 15.82 -2.94 5.12
CA GLY A 139 15.87 -3.42 3.74
C GLY A 139 16.06 -2.29 2.73
N LEU A 140 15.40 -1.14 2.91
CA LEU A 140 15.60 0.01 2.02
C LEU A 140 17.01 0.58 2.13
N GLU A 141 17.52 0.75 3.34
CA GLU A 141 18.88 1.28 3.56
C GLU A 141 19.93 0.38 2.91
N SER A 142 19.77 -0.93 3.06
CA SER A 142 20.61 -1.92 2.35
C SER A 142 20.47 -1.82 0.83
N ALA A 143 19.24 -1.68 0.31
CA ALA A 143 18.98 -1.62 -1.13
C ALA A 143 19.51 -0.35 -1.80
N LEU A 144 19.59 0.78 -1.09
CA LEU A 144 20.12 2.03 -1.63
C LEU A 144 21.64 2.00 -1.82
N ASN A 145 22.33 1.14 -1.06
CA ASN A 145 23.78 0.97 -1.08
C ASN A 145 24.24 -0.25 -1.91
N SER A 146 23.30 -1.02 -2.46
CA SER A 146 23.60 -2.24 -3.22
C SER A 146 24.07 -1.95 -4.65
N GLU A 147 25.00 -2.77 -5.13
CA GLU A 147 25.49 -2.79 -6.51
C GLU A 147 24.42 -3.26 -7.52
N THR A 148 23.41 -4.00 -7.04
CA THR A 148 22.28 -4.52 -7.83
C THR A 148 20.95 -3.88 -7.39
N PRO A 149 20.72 -2.59 -7.67
CA PRO A 149 19.60 -1.83 -7.10
C PRO A 149 18.22 -2.37 -7.54
N ARG A 150 18.11 -3.05 -8.69
CA ARG A 150 16.83 -3.59 -9.16
C ARG A 150 16.31 -4.71 -8.26
N GLU A 151 17.13 -5.71 -8.00
CA GLU A 151 16.77 -6.88 -7.20
C GLU A 151 16.56 -6.51 -5.74
N ALA A 152 17.44 -5.65 -5.20
CA ALA A 152 17.33 -5.19 -3.82
C ALA A 152 16.01 -4.42 -3.58
N LEU A 153 15.57 -3.60 -4.55
CA LEU A 153 14.29 -2.89 -4.47
C LEU A 153 13.07 -3.82 -4.58
N GLU A 154 13.18 -4.94 -5.29
CA GLU A 154 12.12 -5.94 -5.32
C GLU A 154 11.96 -6.65 -3.98
N ALA A 155 13.07 -6.95 -3.29
CA ALA A 155 13.03 -7.46 -1.92
C ALA A 155 12.35 -6.47 -0.96
N VAL A 156 12.68 -5.17 -1.06
CA VAL A 156 12.03 -4.12 -0.26
C VAL A 156 10.52 -4.06 -0.51
N ARG A 157 10.08 -4.21 -1.76
CA ARG A 157 8.65 -4.25 -2.09
C ARG A 157 7.94 -5.41 -1.39
N LYS A 158 8.57 -6.59 -1.31
CA LYS A 158 8.01 -7.74 -0.59
C LYS A 158 7.88 -7.45 0.91
N LEU A 159 8.90 -6.88 1.53
CA LEU A 159 8.87 -6.50 2.95
C LEU A 159 7.78 -5.46 3.26
N VAL A 160 7.57 -4.51 2.37
CA VAL A 160 6.48 -3.52 2.47
C VAL A 160 5.10 -4.17 2.41
N VAL A 161 4.93 -5.13 1.49
CA VAL A 161 3.69 -5.88 1.32
C VAL A 161 3.39 -6.71 2.56
N GLU A 162 4.42 -7.35 3.11
CA GLU A 162 4.33 -8.10 4.36
C GLU A 162 3.95 -7.19 5.54
N ALA A 163 4.60 -6.05 5.71
CA ALA A 163 4.25 -5.08 6.76
C ALA A 163 2.79 -4.63 6.66
N ARG A 164 2.30 -4.34 5.44
CA ARG A 164 0.90 -4.00 5.20
C ARG A 164 -0.04 -5.13 5.64
N ASP A 165 0.30 -6.38 5.33
CA ASP A 165 -0.58 -7.51 5.61
C ASP A 165 -0.59 -7.84 7.10
N LYS A 166 0.55 -7.72 7.80
CA LYS A 166 0.61 -7.78 9.27
C LYS A 166 -0.24 -6.70 9.96
N ILE A 167 -0.23 -5.46 9.46
CA ILE A 167 -1.11 -4.39 9.97
C ILE A 167 -2.59 -4.77 9.80
N LYS A 168 -2.97 -5.36 8.66
CA LYS A 168 -4.35 -5.82 8.42
C LYS A 168 -4.73 -6.96 9.36
N GLU A 169 -3.82 -7.90 9.61
CA GLU A 169 -4.05 -9.00 10.55
C GLU A 169 -4.26 -8.50 11.97
N ALA A 170 -3.44 -7.56 12.43
CA ALA A 170 -3.61 -6.89 13.73
C ALA A 170 -4.97 -6.18 13.81
N HIS A 171 -5.36 -5.45 12.76
CA HIS A 171 -6.68 -4.81 12.70
C HIS A 171 -7.83 -5.81 12.76
N LYS A 172 -7.77 -6.90 11.98
CA LYS A 172 -8.78 -7.97 12.01
C LYS A 172 -8.90 -8.60 13.39
N ALA A 173 -7.77 -8.84 14.07
CA ALA A 173 -7.76 -9.39 15.43
C ALA A 173 -8.47 -8.45 16.42
N LEU A 174 -8.17 -7.14 16.39
CA LEU A 174 -8.87 -6.17 17.24
C LEU A 174 -10.37 -6.07 16.93
N VAL A 175 -10.76 -6.11 15.66
CA VAL A 175 -12.18 -6.09 15.27
C VAL A 175 -12.91 -7.31 15.82
N LYS A 176 -12.30 -8.50 15.79
CA LYS A 176 -12.88 -9.72 16.40
C LYS A 176 -13.17 -9.53 17.89
N VAL A 177 -12.20 -8.98 18.65
CA VAL A 177 -12.39 -8.66 20.07
C VAL A 177 -13.56 -7.69 20.27
N VAL A 178 -13.66 -6.65 19.44
CA VAL A 178 -14.77 -5.68 19.51
C VAL A 178 -16.12 -6.31 19.18
N THR A 179 -16.18 -7.20 18.19
CA THR A 179 -17.44 -7.89 17.84
C THR A 179 -17.90 -8.82 18.95
N GLU A 180 -16.97 -9.47 19.65
CA GLU A 180 -17.29 -10.35 20.78
C GLU A 180 -17.74 -9.56 22.01
N ILE A 181 -17.10 -8.42 22.30
CA ILE A 181 -17.59 -7.47 23.32
C ILE A 181 -19.03 -7.05 23.02
N LYS A 182 -19.36 -6.77 21.76
CA LYS A 182 -20.74 -6.43 21.37
C LYS A 182 -21.70 -7.59 21.58
N GLY A 183 -21.30 -8.83 21.26
CA GLY A 183 -22.10 -10.02 21.56
C GLY A 183 -22.41 -10.17 23.05
N VAL A 184 -21.42 -9.90 23.91
CA VAL A 184 -21.58 -9.91 25.37
C VAL A 184 -22.43 -8.73 25.88
N SER A 185 -22.41 -7.58 25.19
CA SER A 185 -23.15 -6.38 25.56
C SER A 185 -24.57 -6.29 24.96
N GLY A 186 -24.87 -7.09 23.93
CA GLY A 186 -26.07 -6.99 23.08
C GLY A 186 -27.13 -8.05 23.34
N GLY A 187 -27.25 -8.58 24.55
CA GLY A 187 -28.30 -9.52 24.96
C GLY A 187 -29.73 -8.97 24.96
N ILE A 188 -30.01 -7.90 24.21
CA ILE A 188 -31.34 -7.32 24.00
C ILE A 188 -31.40 -6.95 22.50
N ASN A 189 -32.31 -7.55 21.74
CA ASN A 189 -32.57 -7.34 20.29
C ASN A 189 -31.96 -8.33 19.26
N SER A 190 -31.86 -9.62 19.58
CA SER A 190 -31.94 -10.69 18.55
C SER A 190 -33.16 -11.61 18.74
N GLY A 191 -34.14 -11.16 19.52
CA GLY A 191 -35.35 -11.90 19.89
C GLY A 191 -36.65 -11.23 19.43
N ARG A 192 -36.66 -10.54 18.29
CA ARG A 192 -37.94 -10.22 17.63
C ARG A 192 -38.36 -11.43 16.78
N ILE A 193 -38.90 -12.42 17.48
CA ILE A 193 -40.07 -13.25 17.12
C ILE A 193 -40.34 -13.38 15.62
N ASN A 194 -39.93 -14.53 15.08
CA ASN A 194 -40.65 -15.20 14.01
C ASN A 194 -42.15 -15.17 14.34
N GLY A 195 -42.97 -14.69 13.40
CA GLY A 195 -44.41 -14.70 13.51
C GLY A 195 -44.90 -16.10 13.87
N GLY A 196 -45.61 -16.22 14.99
CA GLY A 196 -46.38 -17.42 15.30
C GLY A 196 -47.43 -17.64 14.20
N PRO A 197 -47.77 -18.89 13.86
CA PRO A 197 -48.84 -19.15 12.91
C PRO A 197 -50.12 -18.52 13.44
N ALA A 198 -50.74 -17.65 12.64
CA ALA A 198 -52.04 -17.09 12.96
C ALA A 198 -53.04 -18.24 13.10
N THR A 199 -53.54 -18.46 14.31
CA THR A 199 -54.70 -19.32 14.56
C THR A 199 -55.93 -18.61 13.97
N THR A 200 -56.24 -18.89 12.70
CA THR A 200 -57.52 -18.51 12.12
C THR A 200 -58.57 -19.50 12.61
N THR A 201 -59.27 -19.12 13.67
CA THR A 201 -60.47 -19.81 14.15
C THR A 201 -61.54 -19.75 13.06
N PRO A 202 -62.14 -20.87 12.61
CA PRO A 202 -63.20 -20.85 11.62
C PRO A 202 -64.47 -20.30 12.27
N ILE A 203 -65.04 -19.26 11.66
CA ILE A 203 -66.35 -18.74 12.03
C ILE A 203 -67.39 -19.74 11.51
N MET A 204 -67.96 -20.53 12.41
CA MET A 204 -69.16 -21.32 12.14
C MET A 204 -70.37 -20.40 12.35
N VAL A 205 -71.10 -20.11 11.26
CA VAL A 205 -72.37 -19.39 11.29
C VAL A 205 -73.50 -20.43 11.28
N PRO A 206 -74.57 -20.28 12.10
CA PRO A 206 -75.70 -21.20 12.16
C PRO A 206 -76.53 -21.25 10.88
#